data_AF-A0A5J4T638-F1
#
_entry.id   AF-A0A5J4T638-F1
#
_cell.length_a   1.000
_cell.length_b   1.000
_cell.length_c   1.000
_cell.angle_alpha   90.00
_cell.angle_beta   90.00
_cell.angle_gamma   90.00
#
_symmetry.space_group_name_H-M   'P 1'
#
loop_
_entity.id
_entity.type
_entity.pdbx_description
1 polymer ?
#
loop_
_entity_poly.entity_id
_entity_poly.type
_entity_poly.pdbx_seq_one_letter_code
_entity_poly.pdbx_strand_id
1 'polypeptide(L)'
;MPALFDKEIIISLSDIGHDIIQIQNSFLSIVLTANIYLEDKFDKIDESYKDGLVLFVGLKSGSNLIREYTIYHRGKTIDGTLQNDATTESFIYNTIKPKREKNNRKHMNSLYENIHNFDMSASGTYISIREIEELIGIQTAVPYTIPIRFRVSIPLDDLLIFTAFTDYPKCLFVNPIISMAKYYTMNKDELLGCSQQKLMDIDLMFRNWSLTFQYTKQFTQLGCIADLITGLHAEPLSESGLKNLICDIKLVTISIKNYVITEVTANMAGYKATDSCLNRVRQFYNQRPFVVPAQRVE
;
A
#
# COMPACT_ATOMS: atom_id res chain seq x y z
N MET A 1 11.22 3.33 -12.89
CA MET A 1 12.52 2.73 -12.56
C MET A 1 12.30 1.32 -12.05
N PRO A 2 12.92 0.29 -12.63
CA PRO A 2 12.88 -1.05 -12.06
C PRO A 2 13.61 -1.01 -10.71
N ALA A 3 12.98 -1.56 -9.67
CA ALA A 3 13.60 -1.71 -8.37
C ALA A 3 14.84 -2.60 -8.54
N LEU A 4 16.02 -2.04 -8.32
CA LEU A 4 17.27 -2.79 -8.32
C LEU A 4 17.35 -3.53 -6.97
N PHE A 5 16.67 -4.68 -6.89
CA PHE A 5 16.77 -5.61 -5.78
C PHE A 5 17.33 -6.93 -6.32
N ASP A 6 18.64 -7.12 -6.18
CA ASP A 6 19.31 -8.41 -6.40
C ASP A 6 19.33 -9.26 -5.12
N LYS A 7 18.41 -9.00 -4.17
CA LYS A 7 18.31 -9.78 -2.93
C LYS A 7 17.00 -10.54 -2.89
N GLU A 8 17.09 -11.84 -3.12
CA GLU A 8 16.02 -12.80 -2.87
C GLU A 8 15.72 -12.83 -1.36
N ILE A 9 14.45 -12.66 -0.99
CA ILE A 9 13.99 -12.76 0.40
C ILE A 9 13.14 -14.02 0.50
N ILE A 10 13.61 -15.00 1.27
CA ILE A 10 12.86 -16.22 1.56
C ILE A 10 12.00 -15.98 2.81
N ILE A 11 10.68 -16.05 2.64
CA ILE A 11 9.71 -15.89 3.73
C ILE A 11 9.05 -17.24 4.01
N SER A 12 9.29 -17.79 5.20
CA SER A 12 8.59 -19.00 5.64
C SER A 12 7.16 -18.66 6.05
N LEU A 13 6.20 -19.12 5.27
CA LEU A 13 4.77 -18.93 5.55
C LEU A 13 4.20 -19.99 6.50
N SER A 14 4.86 -21.14 6.67
CA SER A 14 4.40 -22.27 7.49
C SER A 14 5.46 -22.71 8.50
N ASP A 15 5.00 -23.37 9.56
CA ASP A 15 5.82 -24.05 10.56
C ASP A 15 5.57 -25.57 10.51
N ILE A 16 6.57 -26.37 10.89
CA ILE A 16 6.49 -27.84 10.87
C ILE A 16 5.37 -28.35 11.81
N GLY A 17 5.08 -27.61 12.89
CA GLY A 17 4.07 -27.98 13.87
C GLY A 17 2.63 -27.65 13.47
N HIS A 18 2.42 -26.79 12.47
CA HIS A 18 1.13 -26.16 12.22
C HIS A 18 0.80 -26.01 10.73
N ASP A 19 -0.40 -26.43 10.35
CA ASP A 19 -0.99 -26.16 9.05
C ASP A 19 -1.63 -24.78 9.03
N ILE A 20 -1.47 -24.05 7.92
CA ILE A 20 -2.15 -22.78 7.66
C ILE A 20 -3.54 -23.10 7.08
N ILE A 21 -4.59 -22.62 7.74
CA ILE A 21 -5.97 -22.88 7.31
C ILE A 21 -6.72 -21.62 6.86
N GLN A 22 -6.16 -20.42 7.09
CA GLN A 22 -6.80 -19.15 6.71
C GLN A 22 -5.81 -18.20 6.00
N ILE A 23 -5.24 -18.64 4.89
CA ILE A 23 -4.26 -17.84 4.13
C ILE A 23 -4.84 -16.51 3.63
N GLN A 24 -6.16 -16.45 3.38
CA GLN A 24 -6.88 -15.24 2.96
C GLN A 24 -6.93 -14.11 4.00
N ASN A 25 -6.67 -14.45 5.26
CA ASN A 25 -6.56 -13.48 6.35
C ASN A 25 -5.09 -13.16 6.69
N SER A 26 -4.15 -13.78 5.96
CA SER A 26 -2.72 -13.62 6.19
C SER A 26 -2.14 -12.52 5.31
N PHE A 27 -1.14 -11.83 5.81
CA PHE A 27 -0.49 -10.73 5.10
C PHE A 27 0.98 -10.58 5.50
N LEU A 28 1.79 -10.10 4.57
CA LEU A 28 3.14 -9.64 4.84
C LEU A 28 3.09 -8.19 5.31
N SER A 29 3.81 -7.86 6.37
CA SER A 29 4.02 -6.47 6.79
C SER A 29 5.49 -6.12 6.61
N ILE A 30 5.74 -5.07 5.84
CA ILE A 30 7.07 -4.67 5.39
C ILE A 30 7.30 -3.22 5.78
N VAL A 31 8.44 -2.92 6.39
CA VAL A 31 8.83 -1.53 6.70
C VAL A 31 9.90 -1.08 5.74
N LEU A 32 9.54 -0.11 4.91
CA LEU A 32 10.40 0.51 3.92
C LEU A 32 11.02 1.77 4.50
N THR A 33 12.30 1.96 4.23
CA THR A 33 13.02 3.21 4.47
C THR A 33 13.66 3.64 3.17
N ALA A 34 13.46 4.88 2.73
CA ALA A 34 13.97 5.37 1.46
C ALA A 34 14.39 6.83 1.60
N ASN A 35 15.12 7.32 0.61
CA ASN A 35 15.41 8.73 0.46
C ASN A 35 14.72 9.25 -0.79
N ILE A 36 13.91 10.27 -0.61
CA ILE A 36 13.35 11.06 -1.70
C ILE A 36 14.38 12.12 -2.08
N TYR A 37 14.54 12.32 -3.38
CA TYR A 37 15.35 13.36 -3.96
C TYR A 37 14.44 14.40 -4.61
N LEU A 38 14.63 15.66 -4.22
CA LEU A 38 14.04 16.80 -4.89
C LEU A 38 15.10 17.44 -5.78
N GLU A 39 14.89 17.39 -7.09
CA GLU A 39 15.88 17.78 -8.10
C GLU A 39 15.92 19.30 -8.36
N ASP A 40 14.88 20.00 -7.95
CA ASP A 40 14.74 21.43 -8.14
C ASP A 40 15.00 22.20 -6.84
N LYS A 41 15.40 23.47 -6.97
CA LYS A 41 15.49 24.36 -5.83
C LYS A 41 14.09 24.51 -5.21
N PHE A 42 13.95 24.21 -3.92
CA PHE A 42 12.70 24.39 -3.21
C PHE A 42 12.57 25.87 -2.83
N ASP A 43 11.53 26.52 -3.35
CA ASP A 43 11.25 27.90 -2.97
C ASP A 43 10.52 27.91 -1.63
N LYS A 44 10.73 28.95 -0.83
CA LYS A 44 10.01 29.11 0.44
C LYS A 44 8.52 29.21 0.16
N ILE A 45 7.76 28.36 0.84
CA ILE A 45 6.31 28.42 0.82
C ILE A 45 5.87 29.48 1.83
N ASP A 46 4.73 30.14 1.60
CA ASP A 46 4.19 31.11 2.54
C ASP A 46 3.79 30.43 3.87
N GLU A 47 4.16 31.04 5.00
CA GLU A 47 3.90 30.51 6.35
C GLU A 47 2.42 30.23 6.64
N SER A 48 1.51 31.00 6.04
CA SER A 48 0.07 30.96 6.36
C SER A 48 -0.61 29.63 6.06
N TYR A 49 -0.04 28.78 5.20
CA TYR A 49 -0.62 27.49 4.83
C TYR A 49 0.37 26.31 4.86
N LYS A 50 1.58 26.49 5.44
CA LYS A 50 2.56 25.38 5.58
C LYS A 50 2.01 24.20 6.36
N ASP A 51 1.22 24.47 7.39
CA ASP A 51 0.59 23.43 8.22
C ASP A 51 -0.52 22.65 7.49
N GLY A 52 -1.11 23.26 6.45
CA GLY A 52 -2.18 22.65 5.66
C GLY A 52 -1.68 21.87 4.43
N LEU A 53 -0.41 22.06 4.05
CA LEU A 53 0.19 21.38 2.90
C LEU A 53 1.00 20.17 3.35
N VAL A 54 0.64 19.01 2.81
CA VAL A 54 1.37 17.75 3.02
C VAL A 54 1.68 17.09 1.69
N LEU A 55 2.84 16.46 1.64
CA LEU A 55 3.22 15.56 0.57
C LEU A 55 2.92 14.12 1.00
N PHE A 56 2.07 13.43 0.26
CA PHE A 56 1.91 11.98 0.41
C PHE A 56 2.91 11.25 -0.51
N VAL A 57 3.64 10.29 0.05
CA VAL A 57 4.55 9.41 -0.69
C VAL A 57 4.30 7.97 -0.28
N GLY A 58 4.02 7.13 -1.26
CA GLY A 58 3.70 5.74 -1.00
C GLY A 58 3.42 4.93 -2.26
N LEU A 59 2.99 3.70 -2.05
CA LEU A 59 2.56 2.79 -3.10
C LEU A 59 1.05 2.90 -3.30
N LYS A 60 0.59 2.67 -4.54
CA LYS A 60 -0.84 2.55 -4.84
C LYS A 60 -1.42 1.29 -4.19
N SER A 61 -0.70 0.18 -4.28
CA SER A 61 -0.98 -1.09 -3.60
C SER A 61 0.32 -1.67 -3.06
N GLY A 62 0.26 -2.31 -1.89
CA GLY A 62 1.43 -2.93 -1.28
C GLY A 62 2.03 -4.04 -2.13
N SER A 63 1.21 -4.77 -2.90
CA SER A 63 1.67 -5.82 -3.82
C SER A 63 2.55 -5.31 -4.96
N ASN A 64 2.54 -4.00 -5.26
CA ASN A 64 3.48 -3.41 -6.23
C ASN A 64 4.95 -3.49 -5.79
N LEU A 65 5.23 -3.87 -4.54
CA LEU A 65 6.58 -4.10 -4.05
C LEU A 65 7.18 -5.41 -4.58
N ILE A 66 6.35 -6.38 -4.95
CA ILE A 66 6.79 -7.71 -5.40
C ILE A 66 6.92 -7.67 -6.92
N ARG A 67 8.15 -7.85 -7.42
CA ARG A 67 8.42 -7.99 -8.87
C ARG A 67 8.29 -9.44 -9.31
N GLU A 68 8.93 -10.33 -8.57
CA GLU A 68 9.06 -11.74 -8.90
C GLU A 68 8.86 -12.57 -7.62
N TYR A 69 8.25 -13.75 -7.75
CA TYR A 69 8.15 -14.69 -6.66
C TYR A 69 8.15 -16.14 -7.16
N THR A 70 8.50 -17.06 -6.27
CA THR A 70 8.43 -18.51 -6.49
C THR A 70 7.95 -19.18 -5.22
N ILE A 71 7.10 -20.20 -5.33
CA ILE A 71 6.60 -20.93 -4.16
C ILE A 71 7.42 -22.18 -3.91
N TYR A 72 7.83 -22.33 -2.65
CA TYR A 72 8.44 -23.54 -2.13
C TYR A 72 7.48 -24.29 -1.22
N HIS A 73 7.39 -25.60 -1.40
CA HIS A 73 6.72 -26.49 -0.46
C HIS A 73 7.69 -27.57 0.01
N ARG A 74 7.90 -27.64 1.33
CA ARG A 74 8.83 -28.59 1.96
C ARG A 74 10.24 -28.56 1.35
N GLY A 75 10.74 -27.35 1.06
CA GLY A 75 12.07 -27.14 0.48
C GLY A 75 12.20 -27.46 -1.00
N LYS A 76 11.10 -27.77 -1.70
CA LYS A 76 11.07 -27.97 -3.16
C LYS A 76 10.31 -26.85 -3.84
N THR A 77 10.87 -26.33 -4.92
CA THR A 77 10.16 -25.44 -5.84
C THR A 77 8.97 -26.16 -6.43
N ILE A 78 7.86 -25.45 -6.58
CA ILE A 78 6.65 -25.99 -7.16
C ILE A 78 6.58 -25.53 -8.61
N ASP A 79 6.47 -26.48 -9.53
CA ASP A 79 6.39 -26.19 -10.95
C ASP A 79 5.21 -25.28 -11.29
N GLY A 80 5.44 -24.30 -12.16
CA GLY A 80 4.42 -23.34 -12.58
C GLY A 80 4.12 -22.22 -11.58
N THR A 81 4.89 -22.09 -10.49
CA THR A 81 4.72 -21.01 -9.48
C THR A 81 5.68 -19.84 -9.64
N LEU A 82 6.65 -19.94 -10.55
CA LEU A 82 7.53 -18.83 -10.92
C LEU A 82 6.70 -17.74 -11.59
N GLN A 83 6.60 -16.59 -10.93
CA GLN A 83 6.01 -15.38 -11.48
C GLN A 83 7.12 -14.35 -11.71
N ASN A 84 7.28 -13.92 -12.96
CA ASN A 84 8.32 -12.97 -13.37
C ASN A 84 7.78 -11.52 -13.50
N ASP A 85 6.46 -11.33 -13.46
CA ASP A 85 5.82 -10.02 -13.50
C ASP A 85 4.60 -9.97 -12.56
N ALA A 86 4.89 -10.03 -11.25
CA ALA A 86 3.87 -9.92 -10.22
C ALA A 86 3.25 -8.52 -10.16
N THR A 87 3.94 -7.50 -10.70
CA THR A 87 3.41 -6.12 -10.78
C THR A 87 2.23 -6.01 -11.73
N THR A 88 2.29 -6.64 -12.90
CA THR A 88 1.16 -6.68 -13.85
C THR A 88 0.00 -7.51 -13.31
N GLU A 89 0.30 -8.65 -12.68
CA GLU A 89 -0.70 -9.49 -12.00
C GLU A 89 -1.46 -8.70 -10.94
N SER A 90 -0.74 -8.03 -10.04
CA SER A 90 -1.28 -7.14 -9.01
C SER A 90 -2.13 -6.03 -9.62
N PHE A 91 -1.69 -5.41 -10.72
CA PHE A 91 -2.44 -4.35 -11.38
C PHE A 91 -3.79 -4.82 -11.92
N ILE A 92 -3.82 -5.99 -12.59
CA ILE A 92 -5.05 -6.58 -13.12
C ILE A 92 -6.00 -6.92 -11.96
N TYR A 93 -5.51 -7.62 -10.95
CA TYR A 93 -6.30 -8.02 -9.79
C TYR A 93 -6.84 -6.79 -9.02
N ASN A 94 -6.01 -5.78 -8.82
CA ASN A 94 -6.44 -4.54 -8.20
C ASN A 94 -7.46 -3.77 -9.05
N THR A 95 -7.46 -3.89 -10.37
CA THR A 95 -8.45 -3.21 -11.21
C THR A 95 -9.86 -3.80 -11.02
N ILE A 96 -9.92 -5.11 -10.80
CA ILE A 96 -11.17 -5.86 -10.68
C ILE A 96 -11.65 -6.08 -9.24
N LYS A 97 -10.79 -5.85 -8.24
CA LYS A 97 -11.15 -5.97 -6.81
C LYS A 97 -12.09 -4.84 -6.37
N PRO A 98 -13.21 -5.14 -5.68
CA PRO A 98 -14.19 -4.14 -5.30
C PRO A 98 -13.62 -3.12 -4.32
N LYS A 99 -14.06 -1.84 -4.45
CA LYS A 99 -13.54 -0.73 -3.64
C LYS A 99 -13.72 -0.94 -2.13
N ARG A 100 -14.79 -1.63 -1.71
CA ARG A 100 -15.06 -1.95 -0.30
C ARG A 100 -13.95 -2.81 0.31
N GLU A 101 -13.46 -3.80 -0.42
CA GLU A 101 -12.38 -4.67 0.09
C GLU A 101 -11.04 -3.93 0.19
N LYS A 102 -10.79 -2.97 -0.70
CA LYS A 102 -9.57 -2.15 -0.67
C LYS A 102 -9.50 -1.22 0.54
N ASN A 103 -10.65 -0.82 1.09
CA ASN A 103 -10.76 0.13 2.20
C ASN A 103 -10.74 -0.52 3.60
N ASN A 104 -10.89 -1.83 3.69
CA ASN A 104 -11.12 -2.48 4.99
C ASN A 104 -9.84 -2.78 5.78
N ARG A 105 -8.65 -2.63 5.17
CA ARG A 105 -7.40 -3.12 5.74
C ARG A 105 -6.29 -2.06 5.68
N LYS A 106 -5.59 -1.87 6.80
CA LYS A 106 -4.56 -0.82 6.97
C LYS A 106 -3.26 -1.13 6.21
N HIS A 107 -2.67 -0.08 5.66
CA HIS A 107 -1.40 -0.03 4.93
C HIS A 107 -1.36 -0.89 3.67
N MET A 108 -2.51 -1.14 3.04
CA MET A 108 -2.59 -2.00 1.85
C MET A 108 -2.77 -1.23 0.56
N ASN A 109 -3.70 -0.28 0.53
CA ASN A 109 -3.98 0.54 -0.63
C ASN A 109 -3.97 2.02 -0.27
N SER A 110 -3.56 2.83 -1.22
CA SER A 110 -3.60 4.28 -1.14
C SER A 110 -4.63 4.80 -2.15
N LEU A 111 -5.92 4.72 -1.81
CA LEU A 111 -6.98 5.25 -2.67
C LEU A 111 -6.98 6.77 -2.61
N TYR A 112 -7.09 7.42 -3.77
CA TYR A 112 -7.02 8.88 -3.88
C TYR A 112 -7.96 9.62 -2.92
N GLU A 113 -9.22 9.20 -2.84
CA GLU A 113 -10.22 9.80 -1.93
C GLU A 113 -9.82 9.67 -0.45
N ASN A 114 -9.22 8.55 -0.05
CA ASN A 114 -8.77 8.36 1.33
C ASN A 114 -7.54 9.22 1.60
N ILE A 115 -6.59 9.27 0.66
CA ILE A 115 -5.38 10.07 0.81
C ILE A 115 -5.70 11.56 0.90
N HIS A 116 -6.64 12.02 0.07
CA HIS A 116 -7.15 13.38 0.10
C HIS A 116 -7.79 13.75 1.46
N ASN A 117 -8.38 12.78 2.15
CA ASN A 117 -8.91 12.92 3.50
C ASN A 117 -7.87 12.63 4.60
N PHE A 118 -6.57 12.59 4.26
CA PHE A 118 -5.46 12.36 5.20
C PHE A 118 -5.56 11.03 5.97
N ASP A 119 -6.02 9.97 5.30
CA ASP A 119 -6.13 8.64 5.90
C ASP A 119 -4.75 8.06 6.27
N MET A 120 -4.51 7.91 7.57
CA MET A 120 -3.28 7.36 8.13
C MET A 120 -3.10 5.85 7.89
N SER A 121 -4.13 5.17 7.37
CA SER A 121 -4.07 3.76 7.02
C SER A 121 -3.57 3.49 5.60
N ALA A 122 -3.05 4.51 4.91
CA ALA A 122 -2.46 4.40 3.59
C ALA A 122 -1.18 3.55 3.54
N SER A 123 -0.84 3.06 2.34
CA SER A 123 0.44 2.40 2.03
C SER A 123 1.55 3.42 1.75
N GLY A 124 1.80 4.30 2.69
CA GLY A 124 2.72 5.42 2.51
C GLY A 124 2.90 6.24 3.77
N THR A 125 3.55 7.38 3.62
CA THR A 125 3.66 8.40 4.66
C THR A 125 3.29 9.76 4.11
N TYR A 126 2.83 10.61 5.02
CA TYR A 126 2.72 12.03 4.80
C TYR A 126 3.97 12.72 5.35
N ILE A 127 4.38 13.79 4.69
CA ILE A 127 5.46 14.67 5.13
C ILE A 127 4.91 16.08 5.02
N SER A 128 4.97 16.85 6.09
CA SER A 128 4.52 18.24 6.04
C SER A 128 5.51 19.08 5.24
N ILE A 129 5.04 20.14 4.59
CA ILE A 129 5.93 21.10 3.92
C ILE A 129 6.93 21.71 4.91
N ARG A 130 6.51 21.96 6.15
CA ARG A 130 7.41 22.48 7.20
C ARG A 130 8.59 21.55 7.45
N GLU A 131 8.33 20.26 7.61
CA GLU A 131 9.37 19.24 7.79
C GLU A 131 10.31 19.17 6.58
N ILE A 132 9.76 19.27 5.36
CA ILE A 132 10.57 19.33 4.13
C ILE A 132 11.50 20.56 4.15
N GLU A 133 10.99 21.75 4.46
CA GLU A 133 11.80 22.96 4.51
C GLU A 133 12.89 22.92 5.58
N GLU A 134 12.59 22.37 6.76
CA GLU A 134 13.57 22.18 7.84
C GLU A 134 14.71 21.25 7.38
N LEU A 135 14.37 20.14 6.74
CA LEU A 135 15.33 19.19 6.18
C LEU A 135 16.14 19.77 5.01
N ILE A 136 15.54 20.66 4.22
CA ILE A 136 16.23 21.37 3.13
C ILE A 136 17.16 22.45 3.67
N GLY A 137 16.75 23.16 4.73
CA GLY A 137 17.52 24.26 5.33
C GLY A 137 18.88 23.83 5.90
N ILE A 138 19.04 22.55 6.25
CA ILE A 138 20.30 21.96 6.71
C ILE A 138 21.20 21.46 5.56
N GLN A 139 20.72 21.46 4.32
CA GLN A 139 21.43 20.95 3.14
C GLN A 139 21.94 22.09 2.26
N THR A 140 23.16 21.94 1.73
CA THR A 140 23.84 23.02 0.99
C THR A 140 23.74 22.92 -0.52
N ALA A 141 23.33 21.77 -1.07
CA ALA A 141 23.29 21.54 -2.51
C ALA A 141 22.15 20.58 -2.92
N VAL A 142 21.65 20.80 -4.13
CA VAL A 142 20.62 20.00 -4.80
C VAL A 142 21.27 18.75 -5.45
N PRO A 143 20.61 17.58 -5.50
CA PRO A 143 19.24 17.32 -5.03
C PRO A 143 19.13 17.23 -3.51
N TYR A 144 18.06 17.79 -2.96
CA TYR A 144 17.77 17.68 -1.53
C TYR A 144 17.28 16.28 -1.19
N THR A 145 17.76 15.76 -0.07
CA THR A 145 17.47 14.41 0.39
C THR A 145 16.49 14.46 1.56
N ILE A 146 15.33 13.82 1.42
CA ILE A 146 14.30 13.72 2.45
C ILE A 146 14.14 12.25 2.83
N PRO A 147 14.56 11.84 4.04
CA PRO A 147 14.40 10.47 4.49
C PRO A 147 12.92 10.18 4.76
N ILE A 148 12.45 9.03 4.30
CA ILE A 148 11.09 8.55 4.55
C ILE A 148 11.12 7.14 5.10
N ARG A 149 10.15 6.83 5.96
CA ARG A 149 9.93 5.49 6.49
C ARG A 149 8.44 5.23 6.61
N PHE A 150 7.97 4.13 6.03
CA PHE A 150 6.55 3.75 6.11
C PHE A 150 6.36 2.25 6.06
N ARG A 151 5.20 1.82 6.57
CA ARG A 151 4.79 0.41 6.58
C ARG A 151 3.90 0.14 5.38
N VAL A 152 4.09 -1.03 4.79
CA VAL A 152 3.27 -1.57 3.71
C VAL A 152 2.82 -2.96 4.11
N SER A 153 1.56 -3.26 3.88
CA SER A 153 0.95 -4.56 4.09
C SER A 153 0.57 -5.16 2.74
N ILE A 154 0.92 -6.42 2.53
CA ILE A 154 0.60 -7.18 1.32
C ILE A 154 -0.26 -8.37 1.73
N PRO A 155 -1.57 -8.36 1.46
CA PRO A 155 -2.38 -9.56 1.65
C PRO A 155 -1.84 -10.71 0.81
N LEU A 156 -1.84 -11.92 1.36
CA LEU A 156 -1.47 -13.08 0.54
C LEU A 156 -2.53 -13.35 -0.52
N ASP A 157 -3.82 -13.10 -0.24
CA ASP A 157 -4.91 -13.19 -1.21
C ASP A 157 -4.85 -12.15 -2.33
N ASP A 158 -3.96 -11.16 -2.26
CA ASP A 158 -3.70 -10.25 -3.40
C ASP A 158 -2.70 -10.84 -4.41
N LEU A 159 -2.01 -11.92 -4.05
CA LEU A 159 -1.20 -12.70 -4.99
C LEU A 159 -2.11 -13.75 -5.64
N LEU A 160 -2.22 -13.72 -6.97
CA LEU A 160 -3.14 -14.53 -7.76
C LEU A 160 -3.00 -16.02 -7.45
N ILE A 161 -1.79 -16.50 -7.21
CA ILE A 161 -1.53 -17.89 -6.85
C ILE A 161 -2.20 -18.32 -5.53
N PHE A 162 -2.35 -17.42 -4.58
CA PHE A 162 -2.99 -17.69 -3.29
C PHE A 162 -4.50 -17.37 -3.28
N THR A 163 -5.02 -16.63 -4.27
CA THR A 163 -6.47 -16.38 -4.38
C THR A 163 -7.29 -17.67 -4.37
N ALA A 164 -6.81 -18.69 -5.08
CA ALA A 164 -7.47 -19.98 -5.21
C ALA A 164 -7.55 -20.78 -3.89
N PHE A 165 -6.78 -20.43 -2.86
CA PHE A 165 -6.86 -21.11 -1.57
C PHE A 165 -8.16 -20.80 -0.82
N THR A 166 -8.75 -19.63 -1.05
CA THR A 166 -10.03 -19.26 -0.43
C THR A 166 -11.13 -20.23 -0.88
N ASP A 167 -11.14 -20.56 -2.18
CA ASP A 167 -12.17 -21.40 -2.79
C ASP A 167 -11.81 -22.90 -2.73
N TYR A 168 -10.51 -23.22 -2.77
CA TYR A 168 -10.01 -24.59 -2.83
C TYR A 168 -8.77 -24.82 -1.94
N PRO A 169 -8.93 -24.82 -0.60
CA PRO A 169 -7.81 -24.93 0.35
C PRO A 169 -7.00 -26.23 0.24
N LYS A 170 -7.46 -27.23 -0.54
CA LYS A 170 -6.77 -28.51 -0.78
C LYS A 170 -6.12 -28.63 -2.17
N CYS A 171 -6.46 -27.76 -3.12
CA CYS A 171 -5.94 -27.83 -4.48
C CYS A 171 -4.94 -26.68 -4.68
N LEU A 172 -3.76 -26.82 -4.07
CA LEU A 172 -2.76 -25.75 -4.03
C LEU A 172 -2.30 -25.21 -5.41
N PHE A 173 -2.53 -25.93 -6.52
CA PHE A 173 -1.88 -25.62 -7.81
C PHE A 173 -2.81 -25.81 -9.00
N VAL A 174 -3.94 -25.09 -9.02
CA VAL A 174 -4.72 -24.95 -10.26
C VAL A 174 -4.13 -23.78 -11.05
N ASN A 175 -3.74 -24.06 -12.30
CA ASN A 175 -3.10 -23.14 -13.24
C ASN A 175 -3.63 -21.68 -13.11
N PRO A 176 -2.77 -20.65 -12.96
CA PRO A 176 -3.17 -19.24 -12.84
C PRO A 176 -4.19 -18.77 -13.90
N ILE A 177 -4.13 -19.36 -15.10
CA ILE A 177 -5.05 -19.10 -16.22
C ILE A 177 -6.50 -19.50 -15.87
N ILE A 178 -6.69 -20.60 -15.13
CA ILE A 178 -8.02 -21.08 -14.70
C ILE A 178 -8.58 -20.20 -13.59
N SER A 179 -7.74 -19.70 -12.67
CA SER A 179 -8.16 -18.78 -11.60
C SER A 179 -8.66 -17.45 -12.20
N MET A 180 -7.90 -16.90 -13.14
CA MET A 180 -8.25 -15.68 -13.85
C MET A 180 -9.51 -15.82 -14.71
N ALA A 181 -9.64 -16.90 -15.49
CA ALA A 181 -10.83 -17.16 -16.32
C ALA A 181 -12.12 -17.34 -15.48
N LYS A 182 -12.04 -17.99 -14.32
CA LYS A 182 -13.19 -18.16 -13.42
C LYS A 182 -13.56 -16.87 -12.71
N TYR A 183 -12.59 -16.07 -12.27
CA TYR A 183 -12.84 -14.75 -11.68
C TYR A 183 -13.59 -13.83 -12.66
N TYR A 184 -13.15 -13.75 -13.93
CA TYR A 184 -13.85 -12.97 -14.97
C TYR A 184 -15.29 -13.44 -15.22
N THR A 185 -15.57 -14.72 -15.00
CA THR A 185 -16.92 -15.29 -15.20
C THR A 185 -17.85 -14.95 -14.02
N MET A 186 -17.32 -14.81 -12.81
CA MET A 186 -18.09 -14.57 -11.59
C MET A 186 -18.41 -13.09 -11.33
N ASN A 187 -17.54 -12.16 -11.73
CA ASN A 187 -17.68 -10.72 -11.42
C ASN A 187 -18.23 -9.87 -12.58
N LYS A 188 -18.88 -10.49 -13.55
CA LYS A 188 -19.42 -9.81 -14.74
C LYS A 188 -20.57 -8.85 -14.40
N ASP A 189 -21.34 -9.14 -13.35
CA ASP A 189 -22.53 -8.38 -12.96
C ASP A 189 -22.22 -7.20 -12.01
N GLU A 190 -21.14 -7.26 -11.23
CA GLU A 190 -20.74 -6.18 -10.31
C GLU A 190 -20.08 -4.97 -11.01
N LEU A 191 -19.57 -5.16 -12.23
CA LEU A 191 -18.92 -4.12 -13.04
C LEU A 191 -19.89 -3.05 -13.56
N LEU A 192 -21.20 -3.32 -13.59
CA LEU A 192 -22.21 -2.45 -14.20
C LEU A 192 -22.85 -1.44 -13.22
N GLY A 193 -22.56 -1.52 -11.92
CA GLY A 193 -23.39 -0.90 -10.89
C GLY A 193 -22.91 0.41 -10.23
N CYS A 194 -21.79 1.02 -10.65
CA CYS A 194 -21.16 2.06 -9.84
C CYS A 194 -20.97 3.42 -10.55
N SER A 195 -22.05 4.18 -10.72
CA SER A 195 -21.93 5.61 -11.02
C SER A 195 -23.18 6.41 -10.61
N GLN A 196 -22.99 7.47 -9.81
CA GLN A 196 -23.49 8.85 -10.03
C GLN A 196 -23.96 9.64 -8.79
N GLN A 197 -24.37 9.04 -7.67
CA GLN A 197 -25.08 9.85 -6.66
C GLN A 197 -24.21 10.63 -5.64
N LYS A 198 -22.92 10.31 -5.46
CA LYS A 198 -22.08 10.90 -4.38
C LYS A 198 -21.11 12.00 -4.80
N LEU A 199 -21.15 12.44 -6.06
CA LEU A 199 -20.29 13.52 -6.58
C LEU A 199 -20.95 14.90 -6.51
N MET A 200 -22.27 14.98 -6.29
CA MET A 200 -23.02 16.24 -6.38
C MET A 200 -22.73 17.23 -5.23
N ASP A 201 -22.40 16.75 -4.03
CA ASP A 201 -22.28 17.63 -2.87
C ASP A 201 -20.91 18.33 -2.77
N ILE A 202 -19.87 17.78 -3.40
CA ILE A 202 -18.53 18.39 -3.45
C ILE A 202 -18.41 19.33 -4.65
N ASP A 203 -19.02 18.99 -5.79
CA ASP A 203 -19.06 19.84 -6.98
C ASP A 203 -19.76 21.19 -6.70
N LEU A 204 -20.70 21.21 -5.75
CA LEU A 204 -21.42 22.41 -5.32
C LEU A 204 -20.55 23.39 -4.52
N MET A 205 -19.55 22.92 -3.76
CA MET A 205 -18.62 23.81 -3.03
C MET A 205 -17.61 24.47 -3.97
N PHE A 206 -17.14 23.76 -5.01
CA PHE A 206 -16.21 24.30 -6.00
C PHE A 206 -16.88 25.25 -7.00
N ARG A 207 -18.20 25.15 -7.23
CA ARG A 207 -18.93 26.06 -8.14
C ARG A 207 -19.00 27.51 -7.67
N ASN A 208 -18.85 27.76 -6.36
CA ASN A 208 -18.91 29.11 -5.81
C ASN A 208 -17.56 29.85 -5.88
N TRP A 209 -16.47 29.15 -6.20
CA TRP A 209 -15.13 29.72 -6.39
C TRP A 209 -14.64 29.41 -7.80
N SER A 210 -14.43 30.42 -8.64
CA SER A 210 -13.71 30.23 -9.90
C SER A 210 -12.22 30.07 -9.62
N LEU A 211 -11.79 28.85 -9.32
CA LEU A 211 -10.38 28.48 -9.38
C LEU A 211 -9.95 28.46 -10.85
N THR A 212 -8.95 29.25 -11.22
CA THR A 212 -8.27 29.10 -12.52
C THR A 212 -7.49 27.79 -12.59
N PHE A 213 -7.13 27.21 -11.44
CA PHE A 213 -6.43 25.93 -11.35
C PHE A 213 -7.40 24.75 -11.22
N GLN A 214 -7.39 23.86 -12.22
CA GLN A 214 -8.12 22.58 -12.16
C GLN A 214 -7.27 21.54 -11.42
N TYR A 215 -7.60 21.30 -10.15
CA TYR A 215 -6.97 20.25 -9.37
C TYR A 215 -7.26 18.87 -9.97
N THR A 216 -6.23 18.20 -10.46
CA THR A 216 -6.38 16.86 -11.04
C THR A 216 -6.51 15.82 -9.92
N LYS A 217 -7.58 15.02 -9.93
CA LYS A 217 -7.83 13.99 -8.91
C LYS A 217 -6.99 12.71 -9.13
N GLN A 218 -5.67 12.86 -9.22
CA GLN A 218 -4.76 11.77 -9.55
C GLN A 218 -3.43 11.87 -8.80
N PHE A 219 -2.73 10.74 -8.72
CA PHE A 219 -1.34 10.71 -8.24
C PHE A 219 -0.38 10.92 -9.41
N THR A 220 0.74 11.60 -9.14
CA THR A 220 1.87 11.68 -10.07
C THR A 220 2.89 10.59 -9.74
N GLN A 221 3.37 9.88 -10.76
CA GLN A 221 4.40 8.87 -10.59
C GLN A 221 5.75 9.52 -10.23
N LEU A 222 6.50 8.90 -9.31
CA LEU A 222 7.87 9.34 -8.99
C LEU A 222 8.75 9.35 -10.24
N GLY A 223 9.55 10.40 -10.39
CA GLY A 223 10.37 10.69 -11.57
C GLY A 223 9.62 11.40 -12.70
N CYS A 224 8.31 11.62 -12.57
CA CYS A 224 7.56 12.50 -13.47
C CYS A 224 7.48 13.91 -12.89
N ILE A 225 7.34 14.89 -13.78
CA ILE A 225 7.13 16.29 -13.41
C ILE A 225 5.74 16.44 -12.79
N ALA A 226 5.67 17.17 -11.68
CA ALA A 226 4.44 17.49 -10.96
C ALA A 226 4.32 18.99 -10.70
N ASP A 227 3.08 19.46 -10.57
CA ASP A 227 2.76 20.82 -10.15
C ASP A 227 2.88 20.95 -8.62
N LEU A 228 3.78 21.82 -8.15
CA LEU A 228 3.89 22.24 -6.76
C LEU A 228 3.23 23.60 -6.58
N ILE A 229 2.23 23.68 -5.72
CA ILE A 229 1.63 24.96 -5.32
C ILE A 229 2.58 25.63 -4.31
N THR A 230 3.10 26.79 -4.70
CA THR A 230 4.05 27.60 -3.89
C THR A 230 3.36 28.79 -3.24
N GLY A 231 2.33 29.33 -3.90
CA GLY A 231 1.60 30.55 -3.57
C GLY A 231 0.10 30.36 -3.68
N LEU A 232 -0.68 30.95 -2.77
CA LEU A 232 -2.12 31.16 -2.94
C LEU A 232 -2.43 32.64 -2.68
N HIS A 233 -2.97 33.32 -3.68
CA HIS A 233 -3.35 34.72 -3.54
C HIS A 233 -4.71 35.00 -4.19
N ALA A 234 -5.40 36.00 -3.67
CA ALA A 234 -6.75 36.36 -4.10
C ALA A 234 -6.71 37.61 -4.98
N GLU A 235 -7.09 37.49 -6.26
CA GLU A 235 -7.25 38.64 -7.15
C GLU A 235 -8.72 39.07 -7.24
N PRO A 236 -9.03 40.38 -7.12
CA PRO A 236 -10.39 40.87 -7.29
C PRO A 236 -10.82 40.73 -8.76
N LEU A 237 -11.95 40.06 -9.00
CA LEU A 237 -12.43 39.76 -10.35
C LEU A 237 -13.27 40.88 -10.98
N SER A 238 -13.76 41.84 -10.19
CA SER A 238 -14.48 43.07 -10.59
C SER A 238 -15.16 43.67 -9.35
N GLU A 239 -15.83 44.82 -9.50
CA GLU A 239 -16.65 45.51 -8.48
C GLU A 239 -17.75 44.63 -7.81
N SER A 240 -17.99 43.41 -8.30
CA SER A 240 -18.94 42.44 -7.74
C SER A 240 -18.49 41.78 -6.42
N GLY A 241 -17.26 42.03 -5.95
CA GLY A 241 -16.75 41.49 -4.69
C GLY A 241 -16.35 40.01 -4.72
N LEU A 242 -16.52 39.33 -5.86
CA LEU A 242 -16.00 37.98 -6.09
C LEU A 242 -14.47 38.02 -6.22
N LYS A 243 -13.77 37.14 -5.50
CA LYS A 243 -12.31 37.00 -5.57
C LYS A 243 -11.95 35.69 -6.26
N ASN A 244 -11.05 35.76 -7.24
CA ASN A 244 -10.41 34.57 -7.79
C ASN A 244 -9.30 34.13 -6.86
N LEU A 245 -9.25 32.83 -6.55
CA LEU A 245 -8.07 32.24 -5.93
C LEU A 245 -7.11 31.84 -7.05
N ILE A 246 -5.94 32.48 -7.08
CA ILE A 246 -4.85 32.17 -8.01
C ILE A 246 -3.83 31.35 -7.24
N CYS A 247 -3.37 30.27 -7.87
CA CYS A 247 -2.31 29.42 -7.37
C CYS A 247 -1.02 29.69 -8.15
N ASP A 248 0.07 29.99 -7.44
CA ASP A 248 1.40 30.01 -8.04
C ASP A 248 1.93 28.59 -8.12
N ILE A 249 2.20 28.13 -9.34
CA ILE A 249 2.59 26.75 -9.63
C ILE A 249 4.04 26.72 -10.10
N LYS A 250 4.81 25.82 -9.50
CA LYS A 250 6.16 25.47 -9.92
C LYS A 250 6.21 24.01 -10.33
N LEU A 251 6.86 23.73 -11.46
CA LEU A 251 7.13 22.36 -11.86
C LEU A 251 8.27 21.79 -11.02
N VAL A 252 8.06 20.61 -10.44
CA VAL A 252 9.07 19.92 -9.65
C VAL A 252 9.17 18.45 -10.06
N THR A 253 10.39 17.89 -9.96
CA THR A 253 10.60 16.45 -10.09
C THR A 253 11.04 15.85 -8.76
N ILE A 254 10.28 14.84 -8.30
CA ILE A 254 10.55 14.08 -7.10
C ILE A 254 10.92 12.65 -7.50
N SER A 255 12.10 12.19 -7.10
CA SER A 255 12.58 10.84 -7.43
C SER A 255 12.97 10.04 -6.19
N ILE A 256 12.92 8.71 -6.30
CA ILE A 256 13.48 7.79 -5.29
C ILE A 256 14.47 6.90 -6.03
N LYS A 257 15.74 6.93 -5.62
CA LYS A 257 16.77 6.07 -6.23
C LYS A 257 16.80 4.69 -5.60
N ASN A 258 16.80 4.62 -4.26
CA ASN A 258 16.90 3.38 -3.51
C ASN A 258 15.95 3.41 -2.31
N TYR A 259 15.36 2.26 -2.01
CA TYR A 259 14.71 1.99 -0.74
C TYR A 259 15.32 0.74 -0.12
N VAL A 260 15.21 0.61 1.20
CA VAL A 260 15.69 -0.52 1.98
C VAL A 260 14.52 -1.09 2.74
N ILE A 261 14.33 -2.40 2.63
CA ILE A 261 13.43 -3.14 3.51
C ILE A 261 14.17 -3.38 4.82
N THR A 262 13.67 -2.78 5.90
CA THR A 262 14.30 -2.87 7.23
C THR A 262 13.67 -3.97 8.07
N GLU A 263 12.38 -4.23 7.87
CA GLU A 263 11.62 -5.25 8.59
C GLU A 263 10.68 -5.97 7.63
N VAL A 264 10.59 -7.28 7.76
CA VAL A 264 9.57 -8.12 7.11
C VAL A 264 8.97 -9.02 8.16
N THR A 265 7.65 -9.05 8.24
CA THR A 265 6.91 -9.91 9.16
C THR A 265 5.80 -10.60 8.40
N ALA A 266 5.80 -11.93 8.42
CA ALA A 266 4.68 -12.72 7.90
C ALA A 266 3.64 -12.90 9.02
N ASN A 267 2.45 -12.34 8.83
CA ASN A 267 1.33 -12.52 9.74
C ASN A 267 0.43 -13.60 9.15
N MET A 268 0.53 -14.80 9.71
CA MET A 268 -0.22 -15.97 9.24
C MET A 268 -1.41 -16.24 10.15
N ALA A 269 -2.59 -16.36 9.53
CA ALA A 269 -3.86 -16.57 10.20
C ALA A 269 -4.30 -18.03 10.08
N GLY A 270 -4.93 -18.50 11.16
CA GLY A 270 -5.48 -19.85 11.26
C GLY A 270 -4.38 -20.91 11.32
N TYR A 271 -4.03 -21.31 12.54
CA TYR A 271 -3.12 -22.43 12.79
C TYR A 271 -3.92 -23.65 13.21
N LYS A 272 -3.69 -24.77 12.53
CA LYS A 272 -4.12 -26.09 12.99
C LYS A 272 -2.88 -26.89 13.35
N ALA A 273 -2.78 -27.32 14.62
CA ALA A 273 -1.69 -28.22 15.01
C ALA A 273 -1.75 -29.50 14.16
N THR A 274 -0.61 -29.90 13.61
CA THR A 274 -0.52 -31.12 12.81
C THR A 274 -0.76 -32.35 13.71
N ASP A 275 -1.19 -33.46 13.13
CA ASP A 275 -1.37 -34.71 13.89
C ASP A 275 -0.07 -35.15 14.57
N SER A 276 1.08 -34.90 13.92
CA SER A 276 2.39 -35.14 14.52
C SER A 276 2.64 -34.24 15.75
N CYS A 277 2.28 -32.96 15.69
CA CYS A 277 2.39 -32.05 16.81
C CYS A 277 1.49 -32.51 17.97
N LEU A 278 0.22 -32.81 17.69
CA LEU A 278 -0.74 -33.32 18.66
C LEU A 278 -0.25 -34.63 19.32
N ASN A 279 0.34 -35.53 18.55
CA ASN A 279 0.90 -36.78 19.09
C ASN A 279 2.12 -36.54 19.99
N ARG A 280 3.01 -35.59 19.66
CA ARG A 280 4.12 -35.20 20.54
C ARG A 280 3.62 -34.59 21.86
N VAL A 281 2.59 -33.73 21.79
CA VAL A 281 1.96 -33.16 22.98
C VAL A 281 1.34 -34.27 23.86
N ARG A 282 0.62 -35.23 23.27
CA ARG A 282 0.08 -36.38 23.99
C ARG A 282 1.19 -37.21 24.66
N GLN A 283 2.28 -37.49 23.95
CA GLN A 283 3.42 -38.22 24.52
C GLN A 283 4.06 -37.47 25.69
N PHE A 284 4.21 -36.15 25.60
CA PHE A 284 4.75 -35.32 26.67
C PHE A 284 3.93 -35.44 27.96
N TYR A 285 2.60 -35.29 27.88
CA TYR A 285 1.71 -35.42 29.04
C TYR A 285 1.62 -36.85 29.59
N ASN A 286 1.83 -37.87 28.75
CA ASN A 286 1.87 -39.26 29.20
C ASN A 286 3.19 -39.60 29.94
N GLN A 287 4.29 -38.90 29.65
CA GLN A 287 5.61 -39.16 30.25
C GLN A 287 5.89 -38.32 31.49
N ARG A 288 5.26 -37.15 31.63
CA ARG A 288 5.41 -36.28 32.79
C ARG A 288 4.05 -35.77 33.25
N PRO A 289 3.62 -36.05 34.50
CA PRO A 289 2.47 -35.37 35.07
C PRO A 289 2.77 -33.87 35.13
N PHE A 290 2.06 -33.10 34.31
CA PHE A 290 2.17 -31.65 34.30
C PHE A 290 1.20 -31.09 35.34
N VAL A 291 1.73 -30.70 36.50
CA VAL A 291 0.94 -30.01 37.53
C VAL A 291 0.75 -28.58 37.06
N VAL A 292 -0.48 -28.20 36.70
CA VAL A 292 -0.86 -26.80 36.51
C VAL A 292 -1.18 -26.26 37.92
N PRO A 293 -0.30 -25.45 38.54
CA PRO A 293 -0.65 -24.84 39.81
C PRO A 293 -1.89 -23.97 39.61
N ALA A 294 -2.97 -24.27 40.33
CA ALA A 294 -4.13 -23.40 40.34
C ALA A 294 -3.71 -22.06 40.96
N GLN A 295 -3.91 -20.97 40.22
CA GLN A 295 -3.69 -19.63 40.75
C GLN A 295 -4.73 -19.40 41.85
N ARG A 296 -4.28 -19.34 43.11
CA ARG A 296 -5.14 -18.98 44.24
C ARG A 296 -5.25 -17.46 44.23
N VAL A 297 -6.46 -16.95 44.03
CA VAL A 297 -6.75 -15.53 44.28
C VAL A 297 -6.88 -15.40 45.78
N GLU A 298 -5.94 -14.68 46.40
CA GLU A 298 -6.11 -14.08 47.73
C GLU A 298 -6.71 -12.69 47.59
#